data_AF-A0A0B2Q4Z2-F1
#
_entry.id   AF-A0A0B2Q4Z2-F1
#
_cell.length_a   1.000
_cell.length_b   1.000
_cell.length_c   1.000
_cell.angle_alpha   90.00
_cell.angle_beta   90.00
_cell.angle_gamma   90.00
#
_symmetry.space_group_name_H-M   'P 1'
#
loop_
_entity.id
_entity.type
_entity.pdbx_description
1 polymer ?
#
loop_
_entity_poly.entity_id
_entity_poly.type
_entity_poly.pdbx_seq_one_letter_code
_entity_poly.pdbx_strand_id
1 'polypeptide(L)' 'LRKVVSGLIDERQSAFIKNRHILHGILVLNEVIEEASRSKRPAMVFEVDFEKAYDSVSWAFL' A
#
# COMPACT_ATOMS: atom_id res chain seq x y z
N LEU A 1 17.18 -15.09 -0.96
CA LEU A 1 15.88 -14.37 -0.95
C LEU A 1 15.83 -13.25 0.10
N ARG A 2 15.88 -13.54 1.41
CA ARG A 2 15.75 -12.52 2.47
C ARG A 2 16.67 -11.27 2.34
N LYS A 3 17.88 -11.44 1.79
CA LYS A 3 18.84 -10.35 1.56
C LYS A 3 18.46 -9.37 0.43
N VAL A 4 17.66 -9.81 -0.54
CA VAL A 4 17.26 -8.99 -1.71
C VAL A 4 15.91 -8.34 -1.45
N VAL A 5 15.02 -9.04 -0.72
CA VAL A 5 13.67 -8.57 -0.38
C VAL A 5 13.68 -7.19 0.29
N SER A 6 14.67 -6.90 1.15
CA SER A 6 14.80 -5.57 1.77
C SER A 6 15.06 -4.43 0.79
N GLY A 7 15.64 -4.71 -0.38
CA GLY A 7 15.84 -3.72 -1.45
C GLY A 7 14.66 -3.63 -2.43
N LEU A 8 13.69 -4.56 -2.34
CA LEU A 8 12.49 -4.57 -3.18
C LEU A 8 11.27 -3.97 -2.46
N ILE A 9 11.27 -3.93 -1.13
CA ILE A 9 10.18 -3.37 -0.33
C ILE A 9 10.28 -1.85 -0.33
N ASP A 10 9.30 -1.19 -0.93
CA ASP A 10 9.15 0.27 -0.90
C ASP A 10 8.69 0.73 0.49
N GLU A 11 9.04 1.96 0.90
CA GLU A 11 8.63 2.54 2.18
C GLU A 11 7.10 2.63 2.37
N ARG A 12 6.35 2.76 1.26
CA ARG A 12 4.89 2.87 1.25
C ARG A 12 4.18 1.52 1.42
N GLN A 13 4.88 0.38 1.27
CA GLN A 13 4.28 -0.96 1.44
C GLN A 13 4.12 -1.31 2.91
N SER A 14 2.92 -1.15 3.47
CA SER A 14 2.67 -1.34 4.91
C SER A 14 2.30 -2.78 5.30
N ALA A 15 1.65 -3.54 4.42
CA ALA A 15 1.12 -4.87 4.73
C ALA A 15 2.20 -5.95 4.76
N PHE A 16 2.06 -6.92 5.66
CA PHE A 16 2.91 -8.13 5.78
C PHE A 16 4.42 -7.88 6.00
N ILE A 17 4.83 -6.65 6.36
CA ILE A 17 6.22 -6.32 6.69
C ILE A 17 6.40 -6.23 8.21
N LYS A 18 7.45 -6.88 8.73
CA LYS A 18 7.78 -6.80 10.16
C LYS A 18 8.01 -5.35 10.58
N ASN A 19 7.46 -4.97 11.73
CA ASN A 19 7.52 -3.61 12.30
C ASN A 19 6.78 -2.53 11.48
N ARG A 20 5.89 -2.91 10.54
CA ARG A 20 4.94 -1.99 9.90
C ARG A 20 3.53 -2.35 10.35
N HIS A 21 2.74 -1.32 10.68
CA HIS A 21 1.39 -1.48 11.24
C HIS A 21 0.35 -0.99 10.23
N ILE A 22 -0.78 -1.71 10.13
CA ILE A 22 -1.89 -1.36 9.24
C ILE A 22 -2.43 0.07 9.50
N LEU A 23 -2.39 0.51 10.76
CA LEU A 23 -2.83 1.84 11.17
C LEU A 23 -2.02 2.96 10.52
N HIS A 24 -0.77 2.71 10.12
CA HIS A 24 0.05 3.71 9.44
C HIS A 24 -0.58 4.10 8.09
N GLY A 25 -1.05 3.13 7.31
CA GLY A 25 -1.70 3.40 6.03
C GLY A 25 -2.98 4.21 6.18
N ILE A 26 -3.77 3.91 7.22
CA ILE A 26 -5.00 4.64 7.55
C ILE A 26 -4.70 6.09 7.95
N LEU A 27 -3.66 6.31 8.76
CA LEU A 27 -3.25 7.66 9.18
C LEU A 27 -2.85 8.52 7.98
N VAL A 28 -1.98 8.00 7.10
CA VAL A 28 -1.53 8.69 5.89
C VAL A 28 -2.71 9.05 4.99
N LEU A 29 -3.65 8.12 4.77
CA LEU A 29 -4.84 8.39 3.97
C LEU A 29 -5.69 9.52 4.56
N ASN A 30 -5.92 9.50 5.88
CA ASN A 30 -6.70 10.54 6.56
C ASN A 30 -6.04 11.92 6.42
N GLU A 31 -4.74 12.02 6.65
CA GLU A 31 -4.00 13.28 6.52
C GLU A 31 -4.05 13.82 5.07
N VAL A 32 -3.90 12.94 4.07
CA VAL A 32 -3.98 13.32 2.65
C VAL A 32 -5.38 13.83 2.28
N ILE A 33 -6.43 13.18 2.76
CA ILE A 33 -7.82 13.60 2.53
C ILE A 33 -8.09 14.95 3.21
N GLU A 34 -7.63 15.11 4.45
CA GLU A 34 -7.78 16.36 5.20
C GLU A 34 -7.06 17.52 4.50
N GLU A 35 -5.83 17.30 4.02
CA GLU A 35 -5.06 18.29 3.28
C GLU A 35 -5.74 18.69 1.95
N ALA A 36 -6.24 17.71 1.20
CA ALA A 36 -6.98 17.98 -0.04
C ALA A 36 -8.23 18.82 0.22
N SER A 37 -8.98 18.49 1.29
CA SER A 37 -10.15 19.25 1.73
C SER A 37 -9.79 20.69 2.12
N ARG A 38 -8.76 20.85 2.97
CA ARG A 38 -8.29 22.16 3.44
C ARG A 38 -7.80 23.05 2.30
N SER A 39 -7.09 22.47 1.35
CA SER A 39 -6.57 23.18 0.17
C SER A 39 -7.62 23.41 -0.93
N LYS A 40 -8.86 22.93 -0.73
CA LYS A 40 -9.95 22.97 -1.73
C LYS A 40 -9.54 22.39 -3.08
N ARG A 41 -8.63 21.40 -3.06
CA ARG A 41 -8.15 20.71 -4.26
C ARG A 41 -9.08 19.54 -4.53
N PRO A 42 -9.65 19.43 -5.75
CA PRO A 42 -10.36 18.21 -6.14
C PRO A 42 -9.44 17.00 -5.97
N ALA A 43 -9.92 15.98 -5.28
CA ALA A 43 -9.21 14.74 -5.04
C ALA A 43 -10.12 13.54 -5.30
N MET A 44 -9.52 12.41 -5.68
CA MET A 44 -10.18 11.14 -5.87
C MET A 44 -9.38 10.07 -5.14
N VAL A 45 -10.06 9.25 -4.36
CA VAL A 45 -9.48 8.03 -3.77
C VAL A 45 -9.87 6.88 -4.67
N PHE A 46 -8.88 6.10 -5.09
CA PHE A 46 -9.08 4.91 -5.90
C PHE A 46 -8.60 3.69 -5.11
N GLU A 47 -9.55 2.84 -4.75
CA GLU A 47 -9.30 1.59 -4.05
C GLU A 47 -9.34 0.43 -5.05
N VAL A 48 -8.31 -0.40 -5.02
CA VAL A 48 -8.17 -1.59 -5.89
C VAL A 48 -7.82 -2.77 -5.03
N ASP A 49 -8.48 -3.90 -5.29
CA ASP A 49 -8.20 -5.18 -4.68
C ASP A 49 -8.13 -6.27 -5.77
N PHE A 50 -7.41 -7.35 -5.48
CA PHE A 50 -7.26 -8.49 -6.39
C PHE A 50 -8.11 -9.66 -5.92
N GLU A 51 -9.03 -10.12 -6.77
CA GLU A 51 -9.76 -11.35 -6.49
C GLU A 51 -8.78 -12.53 -6.40
N LYS A 52 -8.76 -13.18 -5.23
CA LYS A 52 -7.92 -14.34 -4.92
C LYS A 52 -6.47 -14.15 -5.38
N ALA A 53 -5.82 -13.11 -4.86
CA ALA A 53 -4.47 -12.69 -5.27
C ALA A 53 -3.45 -13.84 -5.41
N TYR A 54 -3.45 -14.82 -4.51
CA TYR A 54 -2.52 -15.96 -4.58
C TYR A 54 -2.89 -16.99 -5.66
N ASP A 55 -4.16 -17.15 -6.00
CA ASP A 55 -4.62 -18.09 -7.04
C ASP A 55 -4.40 -17.49 -8.44
N SER A 56 -4.51 -16.16 -8.55
CA SER A 56 -4.41 -15.40 -9.81
C SER A 56 -2.97 -15.08 -10.22
N VAL A 57 -1.99 -15.41 -9.38
CA VAL A 57 -0.57 -15.15 -9.63
C VAL A 57 0.01 -16.16 -10.64
N SER A 58 0.75 -15.66 -11.63
CA SER A 58 1.50 -16.53 -12.56
C SER A 58 2.72 -17.14 -11.86
N TRP A 59 2.59 -18.38 -11.42
CA TRP A 59 3.67 -19.13 -10.76
C TRP A 59 4.89 -19.38 -11.64
N ALA A 60 4.74 -19.39 -12.97
CA ALA A 60 5.86 -19.55 -13.88
C ALA A 60 6.74 -18.28 -13.97
N PHE A 61 6.20 -17.13 -13.57
CA PHE A 61 6.93 -15.86 -13.55
C PHE A 61 7.67 -15.62 -12.23
N LEU A 62 7.18 -16.18 -11.12
CA LEU A 62 7.78 -16.09 -9.78
C LEU A 62 8.91 -17.09 -9.57
#